data_AF-A0A843DEU2-F1
#
_entry.id   AF-A0A843DEU2-F1
#
_cell.length_a   1.000
_cell.length_b   1.000
_cell.length_c   1.000
_cell.angle_alpha   90.00
_cell.angle_beta   90.00
_cell.angle_gamma   90.00
#
_symmetry.space_group_name_H-M   'P 1'
#
loop_
_entity.id
_entity.type
_entity.pdbx_description
1 polymer ?
#
loop_
_entity_poly.entity_id
_entity_poly.type
_entity_poly.pdbx_seq_one_letter_code
_entity_poly.pdbx_strand_id
1 'polypeptide(L)'
;MTRNELVEGSAERRKATRWLSTDEGRASDEYRIAGLAMKVWKELGFCMLESAYERALIWELNQAGYTAERQVPIIITYKEQPLNHGYCADIVVDRKIILELKAVTRLYAIHRRQLQFYLSAGKIDSGLLINFGNSQRLECERMVRKDACRHSRLGVNPQGIFHPLTEMEKKNPSESFAERIARIVDMDEKAGGDA
;
A
#
# COMPACT_ATOMS: atom_id res chain seq x y z
N MET A 1 43.50 20.09 25.58
CA MET A 1 42.63 19.38 24.61
C MET A 1 41.20 19.79 24.90
N THR A 2 40.60 20.52 23.97
CA THR A 2 39.36 21.28 24.15
C THR A 2 38.12 20.39 24.03
N ARG A 3 37.12 20.74 24.84
CA ARG A 3 35.77 20.20 24.99
C ARG A 3 34.94 20.26 23.69
N ASN A 4 35.35 19.56 22.63
CA ASN A 4 34.71 19.65 21.32
C ASN A 4 34.60 18.32 20.52
N GLU A 5 34.50 17.17 21.21
CA GLU A 5 34.31 15.84 20.58
C GLU A 5 33.11 15.07 21.18
N LEU A 6 32.04 15.78 21.56
CA LEU A 6 30.77 15.17 22.01
C LEU A 6 29.57 15.56 21.14
N VAL A 7 29.79 15.99 19.89
CA VAL A 7 28.73 16.58 19.04
C VAL A 7 28.13 15.60 18.02
N GLU A 8 28.69 14.41 17.78
CA GLU A 8 28.25 13.60 16.63
C GLU A 8 27.22 12.49 16.94
N GLY A 9 26.65 12.43 18.15
CA GLY A 9 25.72 11.35 18.55
C GLY A 9 24.22 11.65 18.53
N SER A 10 23.79 12.88 18.17
CA SER A 10 22.42 13.36 18.48
C SER A 10 21.54 13.70 17.27
N ALA A 11 22.03 13.59 16.03
CA ALA A 11 21.30 14.06 14.84
C ALA A 11 20.29 13.03 14.26
N GLU A 12 20.38 11.75 14.62
CA GLU A 12 19.58 10.68 14.00
C GLU A 12 18.34 10.24 14.79
N ARG A 13 18.06 10.86 15.96
CA ARG A 13 16.89 10.52 16.80
C ARG A 13 15.66 11.40 16.57
N ARG A 14 15.62 12.26 15.55
CA ARG A 14 14.55 13.26 15.35
C ARG A 14 13.98 13.30 13.92
N LYS A 15 13.63 12.14 13.33
CA LYS A 15 12.90 12.09 12.05
C LYS A 15 11.58 11.30 12.07
N ALA A 16 10.83 11.34 13.17
CA ALA A 16 9.54 10.64 13.25
C ALA A 16 8.34 11.48 13.72
N THR A 17 8.48 12.81 13.91
CA THR A 17 7.34 13.60 14.40
C THR A 17 7.39 15.02 13.85
N ARG A 18 6.86 15.20 12.65
CA ARG A 18 6.44 16.53 12.17
C ARG A 18 5.07 16.37 11.51
N TRP A 19 4.06 16.31 12.36
CA TRP A 19 2.65 16.34 12.00
C TRP A 19 2.14 17.76 12.18
N LEU A 20 2.14 18.57 11.13
CA LEU A 20 1.35 19.80 10.96
C LEU A 20 1.27 19.99 9.44
N SER A 21 0.15 20.21 8.76
CA SER A 21 -1.16 20.82 9.05
C SER A 21 -2.03 20.51 7.81
N THR A 22 -3.27 20.00 7.90
CA THR A 22 -4.61 20.66 7.92
C THR A 22 -5.62 19.48 7.89
N ASP A 23 -6.80 19.42 8.51
CA ASP A 23 -7.81 20.36 9.00
C ASP A 23 -8.22 20.03 10.46
N GLU A 24 -8.67 21.06 11.19
CA GLU A 24 -9.41 21.04 12.46
C GLU A 24 -9.48 19.72 13.26
N GLY A 25 -8.55 19.54 14.21
CA GLY A 25 -8.70 18.66 15.38
C GLY A 25 -8.86 17.15 15.13
N ARG A 26 -8.96 16.71 13.88
CA ARG A 26 -9.22 15.34 13.49
C ARG A 26 -7.91 14.72 12.97
N ALA A 27 -7.39 13.70 13.65
CA ALA A 27 -6.21 12.98 13.18
C ALA A 27 -6.43 12.47 11.74
N SER A 28 -5.38 12.53 10.91
CA SER A 28 -5.44 12.08 9.51
C SER A 28 -5.77 10.59 9.42
N ASP A 29 -6.32 10.14 8.30
CA ASP A 29 -6.69 8.75 8.13
C ASP A 29 -5.45 7.83 8.20
N GLU A 30 -4.29 8.26 7.72
CA GLU A 30 -3.06 7.49 7.89
C GLU A 30 -2.69 7.29 9.37
N TYR A 31 -2.90 8.31 10.21
CA TYR A 31 -2.63 8.19 11.65
C TYR A 31 -3.60 7.20 12.31
N ARG A 32 -4.88 7.24 11.93
CA ARG A 32 -5.89 6.29 12.42
C ARG A 32 -5.57 4.86 12.00
N ILE A 33 -5.25 4.66 10.72
CA ILE A 33 -4.91 3.36 10.16
C ILE A 33 -3.66 2.79 10.85
N ALA A 34 -2.63 3.62 11.10
CA ALA A 34 -1.45 3.21 11.86
C ALA A 34 -1.82 2.79 13.30
N GLY A 35 -2.79 3.45 13.92
CA GLY A 35 -3.37 3.06 15.22
C GLY A 35 -4.06 1.68 15.17
N LEU A 36 -4.82 1.40 14.11
CA LEU A 36 -5.44 0.08 13.90
C LEU A 36 -4.38 -1.02 13.67
N ALA A 37 -3.36 -0.74 12.87
CA ALA A 37 -2.22 -1.65 12.69
C ALA A 37 -1.49 -1.92 14.01
N MET A 38 -1.32 -0.91 14.87
CA MET A 38 -0.75 -1.07 16.20
C MET A 38 -1.62 -1.97 17.09
N LYS A 39 -2.95 -1.87 16.99
CA LYS A 39 -3.86 -2.76 17.70
C LYS A 39 -3.68 -4.21 17.24
N VAL A 40 -3.61 -4.45 15.93
CA VAL A 40 -3.33 -5.78 15.36
C VAL A 40 -2.00 -6.34 15.87
N TRP A 41 -0.92 -5.55 15.84
CA TRP A 41 0.40 -6.00 16.29
C TRP A 41 0.43 -6.33 17.79
N LYS A 42 -0.29 -5.56 18.62
CA LYS A 42 -0.41 -5.85 20.06
C LYS A 42 -1.15 -7.15 20.34
N GLU A 43 -2.17 -7.46 19.54
CA GLU A 43 -2.99 -8.67 19.71
C GLU A 43 -2.28 -9.91 19.18
N LEU A 44 -1.69 -9.85 17.97
CA LEU A 44 -1.08 -11.00 17.31
C LEU A 44 0.40 -11.20 17.64
N GLY A 45 1.08 -10.16 18.14
CA GLY A 45 2.53 -10.16 18.33
C GLY A 45 3.31 -10.10 17.02
N PHE A 46 4.57 -10.53 17.07
CA PHE A 46 5.48 -10.68 15.93
C PHE A 46 5.62 -12.19 15.54
N CYS A 47 6.34 -12.52 14.45
CA CYS A 47 6.54 -13.88 13.91
C CYS A 47 5.37 -14.53 13.12
N MET A 48 4.28 -13.81 12.85
CA MET A 48 3.25 -14.30 11.92
C MET A 48 3.61 -14.00 10.45
N LEU A 49 2.95 -14.71 9.53
CA LEU A 49 3.01 -14.42 8.09
C LEU A 49 2.32 -13.09 7.76
N GLU A 50 2.77 -12.42 6.70
CA GLU A 50 2.18 -11.17 6.20
C GLU A 50 0.66 -11.29 5.98
N SER A 51 0.23 -12.42 5.41
CA SER A 51 -1.18 -12.70 5.14
C SER A 51 -2.07 -12.80 6.39
N ALA A 52 -1.49 -13.12 7.55
CA ALA A 52 -2.22 -13.12 8.81
C ALA A 52 -2.49 -11.68 9.30
N TYR A 53 -1.46 -10.82 9.27
CA TYR A 53 -1.62 -9.41 9.60
C TYR A 53 -2.54 -8.69 8.63
N GLU A 54 -2.45 -8.99 7.34
CA GLU A 54 -3.32 -8.45 6.31
C GLU A 54 -4.80 -8.75 6.62
N ARG A 55 -5.13 -10.01 6.92
CA ARG A 55 -6.50 -10.44 7.30
C ARG A 55 -7.00 -9.71 8.54
N ALA A 56 -6.18 -9.62 9.58
CA ALA A 56 -6.55 -8.97 10.83
C ALA A 56 -6.72 -7.45 10.65
N LEU A 57 -5.83 -6.80 9.90
CA LEU A 57 -5.90 -5.37 9.65
C LEU A 57 -7.12 -5.00 8.81
N ILE A 58 -7.48 -5.82 7.83
CA ILE A 58 -8.71 -5.62 7.05
C ILE A 58 -9.96 -5.69 7.93
N TRP A 59 -9.98 -6.63 8.88
CA TRP A 59 -11.07 -6.70 9.84
C TRP A 59 -11.16 -5.41 10.68
N GLU A 60 -10.04 -4.94 11.26
CA GLU A 60 -10.00 -3.70 12.05
C GLU A 60 -10.41 -2.45 11.23
N LEU A 61 -9.96 -2.37 9.97
CA LEU A 61 -10.32 -1.29 9.05
C LEU A 61 -11.82 -1.27 8.77
N ASN A 62 -12.41 -2.42 8.49
CA ASN A 62 -13.85 -2.54 8.24
C ASN A 62 -14.67 -2.19 9.49
N GLN A 63 -14.23 -2.63 10.68
CA GLN A 63 -14.88 -2.27 11.95
C GLN A 63 -14.80 -0.75 12.23
N ALA A 64 -13.72 -0.10 11.78
CA ALA A 64 -13.56 1.35 11.87
C ALA A 64 -14.31 2.13 10.77
N GLY A 65 -15.04 1.45 9.88
CA GLY A 65 -15.87 2.07 8.84
C GLY A 65 -15.12 2.43 7.55
N TYR A 66 -13.89 1.95 7.38
CA TYR A 66 -13.14 2.11 6.14
C TYR A 66 -13.58 1.08 5.08
N THR A 67 -13.54 1.47 3.81
CA THR A 67 -13.64 0.52 2.69
C THR A 67 -12.24 0.07 2.33
N ALA A 68 -11.88 -1.18 2.63
CA ALA A 68 -10.53 -1.71 2.36
C ALA A 68 -10.56 -2.90 1.40
N GLU A 69 -9.84 -2.79 0.29
CA GLU A 69 -9.69 -3.83 -0.73
C GLU A 69 -8.32 -4.51 -0.55
N ARG A 70 -8.26 -5.83 -0.68
CA ARG A 70 -7.04 -6.65 -0.49
C ARG A 70 -6.43 -7.08 -1.81
N GLN A 71 -5.12 -7.28 -1.81
CA GLN A 71 -4.36 -7.84 -2.93
C GLN A 71 -4.72 -7.16 -4.26
N VAL A 72 -4.75 -5.83 -4.25
CA VAL A 72 -5.22 -5.02 -5.38
C VAL A 72 -4.13 -5.03 -6.47
N PRO A 73 -4.39 -5.59 -7.66
CA PRO A 73 -3.44 -5.66 -8.75
C PRO A 73 -2.97 -4.28 -9.23
N ILE A 74 -1.67 -4.16 -9.49
CA ILE A 74 -1.03 -3.02 -10.13
C ILE A 74 -0.69 -3.44 -11.55
N ILE A 75 -1.42 -2.90 -12.53
CA ILE A 75 -1.24 -3.28 -13.93
C ILE A 75 0.04 -2.65 -14.49
N ILE A 76 0.93 -3.50 -15.01
CA ILE A 76 2.15 -3.10 -15.70
C ILE A 76 2.11 -3.67 -17.10
N THR A 77 2.48 -2.89 -18.10
CA THR A 77 2.65 -3.38 -19.47
C THR A 77 4.11 -3.77 -19.72
N TYR A 78 4.32 -5.01 -20.17
CA TYR A 78 5.59 -5.53 -20.67
C TYR A 78 5.46 -5.89 -22.15
N LYS A 79 6.24 -5.23 -23.02
CA LYS A 79 6.17 -5.42 -24.48
C LYS A 79 4.74 -5.35 -25.02
N GLU A 80 4.01 -4.29 -24.65
CA GLU A 80 2.61 -4.06 -25.04
C GLU A 80 1.59 -5.05 -24.47
N GLN A 81 2.04 -6.09 -23.75
CA GLN A 81 1.18 -7.04 -23.07
C GLN A 81 0.97 -6.64 -21.60
N PRO A 82 -0.27 -6.55 -21.10
CA PRO A 82 -0.51 -6.36 -19.69
C PRO A 82 -0.01 -7.58 -18.90
N LEU A 83 0.87 -7.34 -17.93
CA LEU A 83 1.23 -8.33 -16.92
C LEU A 83 0.14 -8.34 -15.86
N ASN A 84 -0.86 -9.21 -16.07
CA ASN A 84 -1.87 -9.48 -15.07
C ASN A 84 -1.20 -10.08 -13.82
N HIS A 85 -1.56 -9.58 -12.64
CA HIS A 85 -1.05 -10.05 -11.35
C HIS A 85 0.48 -9.99 -11.15
N GLY A 86 1.21 -9.22 -11.97
CA GLY A 86 2.66 -9.08 -11.81
C GLY A 86 3.05 -8.37 -10.50
N TYR A 87 2.19 -7.47 -10.02
CA TYR A 87 2.32 -6.77 -8.74
C TYR A 87 0.95 -6.60 -8.12
N CYS A 88 0.87 -6.73 -6.79
CA CYS A 88 -0.32 -6.44 -6.00
C CYS A 88 0.06 -5.56 -4.82
N ALA A 89 -0.74 -4.53 -4.55
CA ALA A 89 -0.72 -3.84 -3.27
C ALA A 89 -1.47 -4.69 -2.24
N ASP A 90 -0.92 -4.81 -1.03
CA ASP A 90 -1.53 -5.66 -0.01
C ASP A 90 -2.93 -5.16 0.38
N ILE A 91 -3.08 -3.86 0.64
CA ILE A 91 -4.36 -3.25 0.98
C ILE A 91 -4.48 -1.87 0.34
N VAL A 92 -5.66 -1.54 -0.17
CA VAL A 92 -6.02 -0.18 -0.59
C VAL A 92 -7.25 0.28 0.19
N VAL A 93 -7.10 1.39 0.92
CA VAL A 93 -8.13 1.95 1.80
C VAL A 93 -8.76 3.17 1.14
N ASP A 94 -10.09 3.18 1.06
CA ASP A 94 -10.96 4.21 0.48
C ASP A 94 -10.51 4.71 -0.90
N ARG A 95 -9.80 3.85 -1.65
CA ARG A 95 -9.14 4.19 -2.91
C ARG A 95 -8.17 5.38 -2.84
N LYS A 96 -7.68 5.69 -1.64
CA LYS A 96 -6.88 6.90 -1.34
C LYS A 96 -5.56 6.62 -0.64
N ILE A 97 -5.44 5.48 0.05
CA ILE A 97 -4.23 5.13 0.80
C ILE A 97 -3.83 3.70 0.46
N ILE A 98 -2.60 3.49 0.03
CA ILE A 98 -2.02 2.15 -0.16
C ILE A 98 -1.32 1.71 1.13
N LEU A 99 -1.60 0.50 1.61
CA LEU A 99 -0.83 -0.15 2.67
C LEU A 99 0.01 -1.25 2.05
N GLU A 100 1.32 -1.18 2.28
CA GLU A 100 2.29 -2.22 1.96
C GLU A 100 2.73 -2.85 3.28
N LEU A 101 2.47 -4.14 3.45
CA LEU A 101 2.74 -4.86 4.68
C LEU A 101 4.03 -5.66 4.55
N LYS A 102 4.77 -5.75 5.66
CA LYS A 102 5.93 -6.62 5.80
C LYS A 102 5.89 -7.37 7.13
N ALA A 103 6.45 -8.56 7.15
CA ALA A 103 6.69 -9.34 8.36
C ALA A 103 8.15 -9.75 8.46
N VAL A 104 9.05 -8.76 8.41
CA VAL A 104 10.50 -8.96 8.38
C VAL A 104 11.17 -8.35 9.61
N THR A 105 12.36 -8.83 9.96
CA THR A 105 13.10 -8.30 11.12
C THR A 105 13.54 -6.84 10.95
N ARG A 106 13.73 -6.39 9.71
CA ARG A 106 14.06 -4.98 9.38
C ARG A 106 13.62 -4.58 7.99
N LEU A 107 13.22 -3.32 7.84
CA LEU A 107 12.89 -2.73 6.54
C LEU A 107 14.12 -2.29 5.73
N TYR A 108 14.27 -2.88 4.55
CA TYR A 108 15.23 -2.48 3.52
C TYR A 108 14.71 -1.37 2.58
N ALA A 109 15.63 -0.75 1.83
CA ALA A 109 15.30 0.28 0.84
C ALA A 109 14.40 -0.24 -0.29
N ILE A 110 14.46 -1.54 -0.61
CA ILE A 110 13.64 -2.13 -1.67
C ILE A 110 12.13 -2.07 -1.36
N HIS A 111 11.72 -2.25 -0.10
CA HIS A 111 10.31 -2.17 0.29
C HIS A 111 9.75 -0.75 0.12
N ARG A 112 10.56 0.27 0.44
CA ARG A 112 10.19 1.67 0.19
C ARG A 112 10.07 1.96 -1.30
N ARG A 113 10.96 1.39 -2.12
CA ARG A 113 10.88 1.51 -3.59
C ARG A 113 9.64 0.83 -4.15
N GLN A 114 9.24 -0.31 -3.60
CA GLN A 114 8.02 -1.02 -3.97
C GLN A 114 6.78 -0.16 -3.69
N LEU A 115 6.61 0.34 -2.45
CA LEU A 115 5.47 1.23 -2.15
C LEU A 115 5.52 2.52 -2.99
N GLN A 116 6.70 3.11 -3.20
CA GLN A 116 6.81 4.29 -4.07
C GLN A 116 6.35 4.00 -5.50
N PHE A 117 6.69 2.82 -6.04
CA PHE A 117 6.25 2.37 -7.35
C PHE A 117 4.72 2.22 -7.38
N TYR A 118 4.10 1.61 -6.36
CA TYR A 118 2.64 1.48 -6.28
C TYR A 118 1.93 2.83 -6.21
N LEU A 119 2.43 3.77 -5.41
CA LEU A 119 1.87 5.12 -5.33
C LEU A 119 1.93 5.83 -6.69
N SER A 120 3.08 5.77 -7.37
CA SER A 120 3.25 6.39 -8.68
C SER A 120 2.40 5.72 -9.75
N ALA A 121 2.37 4.38 -9.80
CA ALA A 121 1.58 3.63 -10.77
C ALA A 121 0.08 3.77 -10.53
N GLY A 122 -0.32 3.87 -9.27
CA GLY A 122 -1.71 4.05 -8.86
C GLY A 122 -2.26 5.45 -8.94
N LYS A 123 -1.40 6.45 -9.12
CA LYS A 123 -1.78 7.86 -8.95
C LYS A 123 -2.44 8.11 -7.58
N ILE A 124 -1.99 7.37 -6.56
CA ILE A 124 -2.43 7.51 -5.18
C ILE A 124 -1.37 8.30 -4.42
N ASP A 125 -1.78 9.38 -3.75
CA ASP A 125 -0.84 10.34 -3.14
C ASP A 125 -0.23 9.90 -1.82
N SER A 126 -0.88 8.97 -1.10
CA SER A 126 -0.46 8.57 0.25
C SER A 126 -0.38 7.05 0.41
N GLY A 127 0.57 6.59 1.20
CA GLY A 127 0.68 5.18 1.57
C GLY A 127 1.43 4.95 2.87
N LEU A 128 1.25 3.77 3.44
CA LEU A 128 1.90 3.31 4.66
C LEU A 128 2.70 2.04 4.38
N LEU A 129 3.98 2.05 4.68
CA LEU A 129 4.81 0.85 4.76
C LEU A 129 4.83 0.38 6.21
N ILE A 130 4.22 -0.76 6.48
CA ILE A 130 4.01 -1.27 7.84
C ILE A 130 4.77 -2.57 8.00
N ASN A 131 5.71 -2.64 8.93
CA ASN A 131 6.45 -3.85 9.25
C ASN A 131 6.07 -4.39 10.64
N PHE A 132 5.42 -5.56 10.63
CA PHE A 132 5.00 -6.30 11.82
C PHE A 132 6.06 -7.27 12.34
N GLY A 133 7.14 -7.53 11.58
CA GLY A 133 8.14 -8.54 11.93
C GLY A 133 9.21 -8.09 12.94
N ASN A 134 9.23 -6.81 13.30
CA ASN A 134 10.14 -6.30 14.32
C ASN A 134 9.63 -6.71 15.72
N SER A 135 10.53 -7.31 16.53
CA SER A 135 10.19 -7.86 17.84
C SER A 135 9.98 -6.83 18.95
N GLN A 136 10.38 -5.57 18.74
CA GLN A 136 10.34 -4.53 19.78
C GLN A 136 9.16 -3.57 19.60
N ARG A 137 8.76 -3.31 18.35
CA ARG A 137 7.70 -2.35 18.01
C ARG A 137 7.16 -2.60 16.62
N LEU A 138 5.93 -2.16 16.38
CA LEU A 138 5.45 -1.94 15.03
C LEU A 138 6.25 -0.81 14.37
N GLU A 139 6.80 -1.04 13.19
CA GLU A 139 7.39 0.00 12.37
C GLU A 139 6.37 0.44 11.32
N CYS A 140 6.12 1.74 11.20
CA CYS A 140 5.18 2.30 10.24
C CYS A 140 5.76 3.57 9.65
N GLU A 141 5.95 3.60 8.33
CA GLU A 141 6.46 4.75 7.58
C GLU A 141 5.40 5.28 6.63
N ARG A 142 5.04 6.56 6.79
CA ARG A 142 4.19 7.26 5.82
C ARG A 142 5.03 7.68 4.61
N MET A 143 4.57 7.32 3.43
CA MET A 143 5.17 7.70 2.15
C MET A 143 4.16 8.52 1.34
N VAL A 144 4.67 9.54 0.66
CA VAL A 144 3.88 10.38 -0.25
C VAL A 144 4.36 10.10 -1.68
N ARG A 145 3.43 10.10 -2.63
CA ARG A 145 3.75 9.95 -4.05
C ARG A 145 4.76 11.00 -4.46
N LYS A 146 5.86 10.56 -5.04
CA LYS A 146 6.85 11.43 -5.69
C LYS A 146 6.52 11.48 -7.16
N ASP A 147 6.49 12.68 -7.72
CA ASP A 147 6.36 12.83 -9.16
C ASP A 147 7.63 12.25 -9.83
N ALA A 148 7.42 11.47 -10.89
CA ALA A 148 8.43 10.73 -11.65
C ALA A 148 9.15 9.59 -10.89
N CYS A 149 8.51 8.43 -10.77
CA CYS A 149 9.26 7.18 -10.64
C CYS A 149 9.82 6.83 -12.04
N ARG A 150 11.15 6.75 -12.20
CA ARG A 150 11.89 6.48 -13.46
C ARG A 150 11.64 5.10 -14.10
N HIS A 151 10.54 4.43 -13.76
CA HIS A 151 10.08 3.24 -14.48
C HIS A 151 9.43 3.60 -15.83
N SER A 152 9.78 4.75 -16.43
CA SER A 152 9.31 5.28 -17.71
C SER A 152 9.55 4.38 -18.93
N ARG A 153 10.05 3.16 -18.74
CA ARG A 153 10.18 2.11 -19.77
C ARG A 153 9.21 0.94 -19.61
N LEU A 154 8.60 0.77 -18.43
CA LEU A 154 7.45 -0.10 -18.28
C LEU A 154 6.24 0.78 -18.60
N GLY A 155 5.40 0.35 -19.54
CA GLY A 155 4.15 1.07 -19.82
C GLY A 155 3.29 0.99 -18.58
N VAL A 156 3.35 2.00 -17.72
CA VAL A 156 2.47 2.06 -16.55
C VAL A 156 1.13 2.56 -17.07
N ASN A 157 0.05 1.83 -16.81
CA ASN A 157 -1.27 2.18 -17.33
C ASN A 157 -1.60 3.65 -16.95
N PRO A 158 -1.85 4.54 -17.92
CA PRO A 158 -2.14 5.94 -17.65
C PRO A 158 -3.43 6.16 -16.86
N GLN A 159 -4.27 5.14 -16.67
CA GLN A 159 -5.51 5.24 -15.90
C GLN A 159 -5.32 4.95 -14.39
N GLY A 160 -4.17 4.44 -13.95
CA GLY A 160 -3.91 4.12 -12.54
C GLY A 160 -4.27 2.66 -12.15
N ILE A 161 -4.17 2.34 -10.85
CA ILE A 161 -4.54 1.02 -10.28
C ILE A 161 -6.03 0.74 -10.47
N PHE A 162 -6.84 1.80 -10.52
CA PHE A 162 -8.26 1.69 -10.79
C PHE A 162 -8.48 1.73 -12.29
N HIS A 163 -8.86 0.60 -12.87
CA HIS A 163 -9.62 0.67 -14.12
C HIS A 163 -10.83 1.59 -13.86
N PRO A 164 -11.13 2.57 -14.74
CA PRO A 164 -12.35 3.35 -14.60
C PRO A 164 -13.52 2.36 -14.54
N LEU A 165 -14.39 2.51 -13.54
CA LEU A 165 -15.62 1.73 -13.45
C LEU A 165 -16.34 1.87 -14.79
N THR A 166 -16.30 0.83 -15.60
CA THR A 166 -17.15 0.60 -16.75
C THR A 166 -18.60 0.84 -16.34
N GLU A 167 -19.45 1.23 -17.29
CA GLU A 167 -20.88 1.48 -17.05
C GLU A 167 -21.59 0.31 -16.34
N MET A 168 -21.05 -0.92 -16.45
CA MET A 168 -21.52 -2.10 -15.73
C MET A 168 -21.13 -2.10 -14.23
N GLU A 169 -19.97 -1.56 -13.88
CA GLU A 169 -19.45 -1.52 -12.50
C GLU A 169 -20.21 -0.54 -11.60
N LYS A 170 -20.88 0.47 -12.16
CA LYS A 170 -21.84 1.33 -11.42
C LYS A 170 -23.12 0.59 -11.01
N LYS A 171 -23.46 -0.50 -11.72
CA LYS A 171 -24.73 -1.23 -11.58
C LYS A 171 -24.69 -2.33 -10.51
N ASN A 172 -23.50 -2.77 -10.08
CA ASN A 172 -23.38 -3.87 -9.11
C ASN A 172 -22.21 -3.67 -8.11
N PRO A 173 -22.40 -2.84 -7.07
CA PRO A 173 -21.33 -2.47 -6.13
C PRO A 173 -20.90 -3.58 -5.16
N SER A 174 -21.69 -4.64 -4.97
CA SER A 174 -21.44 -5.72 -3.99
C SER A 174 -20.48 -6.83 -4.44
N GLU A 175 -20.08 -6.84 -5.72
CA GLU A 175 -19.17 -7.85 -6.26
C GLU A 175 -17.71 -7.55 -5.88
N SER A 176 -16.93 -8.56 -5.46
CA SER A 176 -15.55 -8.35 -5.04
C SER A 176 -14.62 -8.05 -6.22
N PHE A 177 -13.59 -7.22 -6.02
CA PHE A 177 -12.61 -6.90 -7.06
C PHE A 177 -11.93 -8.15 -7.65
N ALA A 178 -11.73 -9.21 -6.85
CA ALA A 178 -11.15 -10.48 -7.29
C ALA A 178 -12.07 -11.25 -8.26
N GLU A 179 -13.37 -11.31 -7.99
CA GLU A 179 -14.37 -11.93 -8.89
C GLU A 179 -14.50 -11.15 -10.22
N ARG A 180 -14.28 -9.84 -10.16
CA ARG A 180 -14.30 -8.95 -11.33
C ARG A 180 -13.07 -9.14 -12.22
N ILE A 181 -11.87 -9.30 -11.65
CA ILE A 181 -10.66 -9.58 -12.42
C ILE A 181 -10.74 -10.96 -13.07
N ALA A 182 -11.24 -11.97 -12.37
CA ALA A 182 -11.43 -13.31 -12.95
C ALA A 182 -12.30 -13.27 -14.22
N ARG A 183 -13.36 -12.43 -14.26
CA ARG A 183 -14.17 -12.25 -15.47
C ARG A 183 -13.46 -11.54 -16.61
N ILE A 184 -12.65 -10.51 -16.33
CA ILE A 184 -11.91 -9.80 -17.38
C ILE A 184 -10.87 -10.74 -18.00
N VAL A 185 -10.21 -11.55 -17.17
CA VAL A 185 -9.27 -12.59 -17.63
C VAL A 185 -9.99 -13.64 -18.48
N ASP A 186 -11.18 -14.10 -18.07
CA ASP A 186 -12.00 -15.05 -18.84
C ASP A 186 -12.52 -14.48 -20.19
N MET A 187 -12.67 -13.16 -20.31
CA MET A 187 -13.10 -12.51 -21.55
C MET A 187 -11.96 -12.41 -22.58
N ASP A 188 -10.73 -12.17 -22.13
CA ASP A 188 -9.55 -12.12 -23.01
C ASP A 188 -9.09 -13.51 -23.45
N GLU A 189 -9.19 -14.55 -22.59
CA GLU A 189 -8.86 -15.93 -22.99
C GLU A 189 -9.82 -16.49 -24.05
N LYS A 190 -11.10 -16.09 -24.03
CA LYS A 190 -12.08 -16.49 -25.05
C LYS A 190 -11.96 -15.71 -26.35
N ALA A 191 -11.38 -14.50 -26.31
CA ALA A 191 -11.16 -13.69 -27.51
C ALA A 191 -9.91 -14.11 -28.31
N GLY A 192 -8.97 -14.85 -27.70
CA GLY A 192 -7.77 -15.38 -28.35
C GLY A 192 -7.89 -16.79 -28.95
N GLY A 193 -9.11 -17.36 -28.98
CA GLY A 193 -9.34 -18.77 -29.33
C GLY A 193 -9.66 -19.09 -30.79
N ASP A 194 -9.89 -18.10 -31.65
CA ASP A 194 -10.18 -18.32 -33.08
C ASP A 194 -9.25 -17.47 -33.96
N ALA A 195 -8.06 -18.00 -34.25
CA ALA A 195 -7.20 -17.54 -35.34
C ALA A 195 -6.37 -18.70 -35.89
#